data_AF-A0A9E3CWA2-F1
#
_entry.id   AF-A0A9E3CWA2-F1
#
_cell.length_a   1.000
_cell.length_b   1.000
_cell.length_c   1.000
_cell.angle_alpha   90.00
_cell.angle_beta   90.00
_cell.angle_gamma   90.00
#
_symmetry.space_group_name_H-M   'P 1'
#
loop_
_entity.id
_entity.type
_entity.pdbx_description
1 polymer ?
#
loop_
_entity_poly.entity_id
_entity_poly.type
_entity_poly.pdbx_seq_one_letter_code
_entity_poly.pdbx_strand_id
1 'polypeptide(L)'
;MTKPTRKRNGRNGHGGPTRRDLAMLPVVIGAMASTAAEAEAGYAVEDRSLSDVLSALSSGTVSAPALTRAYLARIEAYDRAGPGLNSVREVNPDAASIAGRLDGVKPSARQPLAGVPILVKDNIATGDKQHTTGGSLALADARAKDDATVVKRLRAAGAVILGKANLTEFANIIAIEMPSGYSSLGGQVKNPYSPTLLDDRGIPMVLPGGSSAGSAVAVAAGLCAAAIGTETSGSLLSPATQNGLVTVKPTVGLISRAGILP
;
A
#
# COMPACT_ATOMS: atom_id res chain seq x y z
N MET A 1 70.56 -10.59 -12.95
CA MET A 1 70.53 -12.04 -13.26
C MET A 1 70.94 -12.83 -12.01
N THR A 2 70.41 -14.05 -11.88
CA THR A 2 70.77 -15.12 -10.91
C THR A 2 70.43 -14.93 -9.41
N LYS A 3 69.40 -15.67 -8.94
CA LYS A 3 69.36 -16.26 -7.56
C LYS A 3 70.49 -17.29 -7.43
N PRO A 4 70.98 -17.58 -6.20
CA PRO A 4 70.73 -18.91 -5.59
C PRO A 4 70.74 -18.90 -4.02
N THR A 5 69.86 -19.68 -3.33
CA THR A 5 70.11 -20.92 -2.50
C THR A 5 71.04 -20.74 -1.27
N ARG A 6 70.96 -21.44 -0.11
CA ARG A 6 70.09 -22.40 0.63
C ARG A 6 70.83 -22.72 1.97
N LYS A 7 70.14 -23.36 2.93
CA LYS A 7 70.62 -24.13 4.15
C LYS A 7 70.63 -23.31 5.46
N ARG A 8 70.35 -23.84 6.67
CA ARG A 8 70.46 -25.23 7.21
C ARG A 8 69.73 -25.38 8.59
N ASN A 9 69.22 -26.60 8.84
CA ASN A 9 69.15 -27.43 10.07
C ASN A 9 68.76 -26.87 11.48
N GLY A 10 67.92 -27.65 12.17
CA GLY A 10 67.94 -27.82 13.64
C GLY A 10 66.80 -28.71 14.16
N ARG A 11 67.12 -29.81 14.85
CA ARG A 11 66.22 -30.88 15.34
C ARG A 11 65.80 -30.70 16.82
N ASN A 12 64.62 -31.23 17.14
CA ASN A 12 64.14 -31.95 18.33
C ASN A 12 64.23 -31.35 19.75
N GLY A 13 63.09 -31.40 20.46
CA GLY A 13 62.99 -31.44 21.92
C GLY A 13 61.57 -31.78 22.39
N HIS A 14 61.39 -32.94 23.03
CA HIS A 14 60.16 -33.41 23.68
C HIS A 14 60.00 -32.82 25.09
N GLY A 15 58.75 -32.59 25.50
CA GLY A 15 58.38 -32.36 26.90
C GLY A 15 56.94 -31.89 27.09
N GLY A 16 56.01 -32.82 27.38
CA GLY A 16 54.84 -32.50 28.22
C GLY A 16 55.26 -32.44 29.70
N PRO A 17 54.37 -32.27 30.70
CA PRO A 17 52.92 -32.46 30.63
C PRO A 17 52.06 -31.50 31.50
N THR A 18 50.75 -31.81 31.52
CA THR A 18 49.75 -31.63 32.59
C THR A 18 48.87 -30.37 32.69
N ARG A 19 47.59 -30.71 32.87
CA ARG A 19 46.36 -29.94 33.00
C ARG A 19 46.35 -29.04 34.24
N ARG A 20 45.79 -27.84 34.09
CA ARG A 20 44.96 -27.20 35.13
C ARG A 20 43.75 -26.55 34.47
N ASP A 21 42.60 -26.85 35.05
CA ASP A 21 41.27 -26.44 34.68
C ASP A 21 41.09 -24.93 34.71
N LEU A 22 40.45 -24.37 33.68
CA LEU A 22 39.74 -23.10 33.78
C LEU A 22 38.42 -23.25 33.03
N ALA A 23 37.35 -23.43 33.80
CA ALA A 23 35.98 -23.45 33.31
C ALA A 23 35.61 -22.04 32.83
N MET A 24 35.36 -21.88 31.53
CA MET A 24 34.73 -20.69 30.96
C MET A 24 33.22 -20.94 30.89
N LEU A 25 32.47 -20.34 31.82
CA LEU A 25 31.02 -20.19 31.68
C LEU A 25 30.72 -19.16 30.57
N PRO A 26 29.70 -19.38 29.73
CA PRO A 26 29.33 -18.43 28.69
C PRO A 26 28.58 -17.25 29.30
N VAL A 27 29.10 -16.04 29.12
CA VAL A 27 28.35 -14.80 29.31
C VAL A 27 27.52 -14.59 28.04
N VAL A 28 26.28 -15.08 28.04
CA VAL A 28 25.28 -14.72 27.03
C VAL A 28 24.69 -13.38 27.44
N ILE A 29 25.38 -12.29 27.07
CA ILE A 29 24.81 -10.94 27.10
C ILE A 29 24.44 -10.58 25.65
N GLY A 30 23.14 -10.33 25.43
CA GLY A 30 22.69 -9.50 24.32
C GLY A 30 21.97 -10.19 23.17
N ALA A 31 20.90 -10.95 23.42
CA ALA A 31 19.92 -11.30 22.38
C ALA A 31 18.71 -10.34 22.34
N MET A 32 18.66 -9.32 23.20
CA MET A 32 17.50 -8.42 23.32
C MET A 32 17.63 -7.11 22.50
N ALA A 33 18.81 -6.81 21.94
CA ALA A 33 19.04 -5.59 21.16
C ALA A 33 18.83 -5.78 19.65
N SER A 34 18.74 -7.02 19.17
CA SER A 34 18.57 -7.33 17.74
C SER A 34 17.16 -7.05 17.22
N THR A 35 16.15 -7.14 18.08
CA THR A 35 14.73 -7.05 17.67
C THR A 35 14.28 -5.62 17.39
N ALA A 36 14.88 -4.63 18.04
CA ALA A 36 14.54 -3.22 17.82
C ALA A 36 15.16 -2.66 16.54
N ALA A 37 16.35 -3.13 16.15
CA ALA A 37 17.02 -2.71 14.91
C ALA A 37 16.41 -3.38 13.66
N GLU A 38 15.93 -4.63 13.77
CA GLU A 38 15.15 -5.27 12.69
C GLU A 38 13.77 -4.62 12.50
N ALA A 39 13.19 -4.01 13.54
CA ALA A 39 11.94 -3.26 13.45
C ALA A 39 12.03 -1.94 12.65
N GLU A 40 13.25 -1.48 12.34
CA GLU A 40 13.50 -0.30 11.51
C GLU A 40 13.70 -0.64 10.02
N ALA A 41 13.91 -1.93 9.69
CA ALA A 41 13.79 -2.41 8.32
C ALA A 41 12.31 -2.41 7.95
N GLY A 42 11.87 -1.40 7.20
CA GLY A 42 10.47 -1.22 6.81
C GLY A 42 9.86 -2.50 6.24
N TYR A 43 8.65 -2.86 6.69
CA TYR A 43 7.91 -3.99 6.16
C TYR A 43 7.69 -3.82 4.65
N ALA A 44 8.24 -4.75 3.86
CA ALA A 44 8.03 -4.82 2.42
C ALA A 44 6.57 -5.13 2.09
N VAL A 45 5.87 -4.13 1.54
CA VAL A 45 4.43 -4.19 1.22
C VAL A 45 4.16 -4.63 -0.22
N GLU A 46 5.18 -4.64 -1.08
CA GLU A 46 5.10 -5.13 -2.45
C GLU A 46 4.72 -6.61 -2.52
N ASP A 47 3.89 -6.94 -3.52
CA ASP A 47 3.44 -8.31 -3.84
C ASP A 47 2.86 -9.10 -2.65
N ARG A 48 2.33 -8.40 -1.63
CA ARG A 48 1.64 -9.02 -0.49
C ARG A 48 0.16 -9.21 -0.80
N SER A 49 -0.32 -10.45 -0.65
CA SER A 49 -1.75 -10.70 -0.63
C SER A 49 -2.38 -10.11 0.64
N LEU A 50 -3.69 -9.86 0.61
CA LEU A 50 -4.42 -9.43 1.81
C LEU A 50 -4.26 -10.43 2.97
N SER A 51 -4.16 -11.73 2.66
CA SER A 51 -3.91 -12.79 3.65
C SER A 51 -2.53 -12.65 4.30
N ASP A 52 -1.49 -12.30 3.53
CA ASP A 52 -0.14 -12.05 4.07
C ASP A 52 -0.12 -10.85 5.00
N VAL A 53 -0.80 -9.76 4.61
CA VAL A 53 -0.95 -8.55 5.43
C VAL A 53 -1.65 -8.87 6.75
N LEU A 54 -2.79 -9.59 6.70
CA LEU A 54 -3.53 -9.99 7.89
C LEU A 54 -2.70 -10.92 8.79
N SER A 55 -1.95 -11.85 8.21
CA SER A 55 -1.04 -12.74 8.94
C SER A 55 0.04 -11.95 9.66
N ALA A 56 0.69 -11.00 8.97
CA ALA A 56 1.73 -10.14 9.54
C ALA A 56 1.22 -9.25 10.68
N LEU A 57 0.00 -8.71 10.56
CA LEU A 57 -0.66 -7.95 11.65
C LEU A 57 -1.03 -8.86 12.83
N SER A 58 -1.47 -10.08 12.57
CA SER A 58 -1.89 -11.04 13.61
C SER A 58 -0.70 -11.59 14.41
N SER A 59 0.41 -11.89 13.73
CA SER A 59 1.66 -12.34 14.35
C SER A 59 2.41 -11.22 15.05
N GLY A 60 2.13 -9.96 14.70
CA GLY A 60 2.91 -8.80 15.15
C GLY A 60 4.21 -8.59 14.39
N THR A 61 4.39 -9.27 13.24
CA THR A 61 5.51 -9.02 12.31
C THR A 61 5.54 -7.57 11.82
N VAL A 62 4.36 -6.94 11.71
CA VAL A 62 4.23 -5.51 11.45
C VAL A 62 3.09 -4.95 12.30
N SER A 63 3.28 -3.73 12.82
CA SER A 63 2.20 -3.00 13.50
C SER A 63 1.36 -2.21 12.50
N ALA A 64 0.09 -1.91 12.84
CA ALA A 64 -0.77 -1.08 11.98
C ALA A 64 -0.14 0.29 11.63
N PRO A 65 0.51 1.02 12.58
CA PRO A 65 1.23 2.25 12.26
C PRO A 65 2.40 2.04 11.29
N ALA A 66 3.21 0.99 11.48
CA ALA A 66 4.36 0.71 10.62
C ALA A 66 3.91 0.34 9.20
N LEU A 67 2.88 -0.50 9.07
CA LEU A 67 2.29 -0.88 7.79
C LEU A 67 1.71 0.33 7.05
N THR A 68 0.98 1.19 7.76
CA THR A 68 0.44 2.43 7.19
C THR A 68 1.54 3.36 6.70
N ARG A 69 2.62 3.54 7.47
CA ARG A 69 3.79 4.33 7.04
C ARG A 69 4.46 3.74 5.80
N ALA A 70 4.57 2.42 5.71
CA ALA A 70 5.17 1.76 4.54
C ALA A 70 4.37 2.05 3.25
N TYR A 71 3.04 1.93 3.29
CA TYR A 71 2.21 2.30 2.13
C TYR A 71 2.26 3.80 1.80
N LEU A 72 2.24 4.68 2.80
CA LEU A 72 2.36 6.13 2.58
C LEU A 72 3.71 6.51 1.94
N ALA A 73 4.80 5.91 2.39
CA ALA A 73 6.12 6.11 1.79
C ALA A 73 6.15 5.64 0.33
N ARG A 74 5.46 4.54 0.03
CA ARG A 74 5.36 4.00 -1.32
C ARG A 74 4.47 4.86 -2.23
N ILE A 75 3.37 5.41 -1.71
CA ILE A 75 2.55 6.42 -2.41
C ILE A 75 3.41 7.62 -2.79
N GLU A 76 4.23 8.13 -1.87
CA GLU A 76 5.12 9.25 -2.18
C GLU A 76 6.12 8.89 -3.29
N ALA A 77 6.79 7.74 -3.17
CA ALA A 77 7.83 7.33 -4.10
C ALA A 77 7.33 7.01 -5.52
N TYR A 78 6.14 6.41 -5.65
CA TYR A 78 5.65 5.88 -6.93
C TYR A 78 4.41 6.59 -7.49
N ASP A 79 3.53 7.12 -6.62
CA ASP A 79 2.33 7.82 -7.07
C ASP A 79 2.59 9.29 -7.37
N ARG A 80 3.34 9.96 -6.48
CA ARG A 80 3.66 11.40 -6.56
C ARG A 80 4.97 11.67 -7.28
N ALA A 81 6.02 10.95 -6.90
CA ALA A 81 7.32 10.99 -7.54
C ALA A 81 7.49 9.82 -8.52
N GLY A 82 8.73 9.52 -8.90
CA GLY A 82 9.08 8.36 -9.71
C GLY A 82 8.24 8.25 -11.00
N PRO A 83 7.53 7.13 -11.25
CA PRO A 83 6.67 6.98 -12.42
C PRO A 83 5.47 7.94 -12.44
N GLY A 84 5.11 8.58 -11.32
CA GLY A 84 4.02 9.55 -11.24
C GLY A 84 2.69 8.94 -11.67
N LEU A 85 2.29 7.85 -11.01
CA LEU A 85 1.08 7.08 -11.36
C LEU A 85 -0.21 7.86 -11.13
N ASN A 86 -0.20 8.80 -10.19
CA ASN A 86 -1.30 9.71 -9.89
C ASN A 86 -2.65 9.00 -9.62
N SER A 87 -2.57 7.83 -8.99
CA SER A 87 -3.68 6.95 -8.63
C SER A 87 -4.33 7.33 -7.31
N VAL A 88 -3.63 8.03 -6.42
CA VAL A 88 -4.17 8.53 -5.15
C VAL A 88 -4.49 10.02 -5.33
N ARG A 89 -5.77 10.39 -5.27
CA ARG A 89 -6.16 11.81 -5.36
C ARG A 89 -5.75 12.55 -4.09
N GLU A 90 -6.06 11.98 -2.93
CA GLU A 90 -5.82 12.59 -1.62
C GLU A 90 -5.51 11.55 -0.57
N VAL A 91 -4.43 11.76 0.17
CA VAL A 91 -4.12 10.99 1.38
C VAL A 91 -4.99 11.49 2.53
N ASN A 92 -5.48 10.58 3.38
CA ASN A 92 -6.20 10.95 4.57
C ASN A 92 -5.22 11.54 5.60
N PRO A 93 -5.35 12.82 5.99
CA PRO A 93 -4.44 13.42 6.96
C PRO A 93 -4.50 12.73 8.33
N ASP A 94 -5.61 12.05 8.64
CA ASP A 94 -5.78 11.34 9.90
C ASP A 94 -5.35 9.85 9.80
N ALA A 95 -4.86 9.35 8.64
CA ALA A 95 -4.50 7.93 8.44
C ALA A 95 -3.51 7.42 9.49
N ALA A 96 -2.43 8.17 9.76
CA ALA A 96 -1.43 7.79 10.76
C ALA A 96 -2.02 7.73 12.17
N SER A 97 -2.90 8.66 12.52
CA SER A 97 -3.59 8.68 13.83
C SER A 97 -4.58 7.52 13.96
N ILE A 98 -5.34 7.21 12.89
CA ILE A 98 -6.23 6.05 12.84
C ILE A 98 -5.44 4.76 13.06
N ALA A 99 -4.32 4.59 12.35
CA ALA A 99 -3.44 3.44 12.51
C ALA A 99 -2.83 3.36 13.92
N GLY A 100 -2.45 4.49 14.51
CA GLY A 100 -1.97 4.58 15.90
C GLY A 100 -2.97 4.05 16.93
N ARG A 101 -4.27 4.32 16.74
CA ARG A 101 -5.33 3.78 17.62
C ARG A 101 -5.57 2.28 17.45
N LEU A 102 -5.02 1.67 16.40
CA LEU A 102 -5.10 0.24 16.12
C LEU A 102 -3.79 -0.48 16.44
N ASP A 103 -2.81 0.21 17.04
CA ASP A 103 -1.56 -0.43 17.44
C ASP A 103 -1.82 -1.51 18.51
N GLY A 104 -1.24 -2.68 18.33
CA GLY A 104 -1.51 -3.88 19.13
C GLY A 104 -2.89 -4.51 18.94
N VAL A 105 -3.81 -3.91 18.16
CA VAL A 105 -5.12 -4.51 17.85
C VAL A 105 -4.96 -5.52 16.73
N LYS A 106 -5.15 -6.80 17.05
CA LYS A 106 -5.03 -7.90 16.09
C LYS A 106 -6.33 -8.12 15.32
N PRO A 107 -6.26 -8.54 14.04
CA PRO A 107 -7.43 -9.01 13.31
C PRO A 107 -8.21 -10.08 14.09
N SER A 108 -9.53 -9.94 14.10
CA SER A 108 -10.43 -10.83 14.85
C SER A 108 -11.77 -10.98 14.14
N ALA A 109 -12.66 -11.86 14.62
CA ALA A 109 -14.00 -12.01 14.04
C ALA A 109 -14.83 -10.70 14.07
N ARG A 110 -14.61 -9.82 15.06
CA ARG A 110 -15.31 -8.53 15.15
C ARG A 110 -14.65 -7.44 14.30
N GLN A 111 -13.32 -7.48 14.19
CA GLN A 111 -12.54 -6.52 13.42
C GLN A 111 -11.61 -7.27 12.46
N PRO A 112 -12.16 -7.88 11.39
CA PRO A 112 -11.39 -8.75 10.50
C PRO A 112 -10.35 -8.00 9.67
N LEU A 113 -10.43 -6.66 9.61
CA LEU A 113 -9.54 -5.78 8.87
C LEU A 113 -8.73 -4.86 9.80
N ALA A 114 -8.62 -5.18 11.09
CA ALA A 114 -7.89 -4.38 12.06
C ALA A 114 -6.48 -4.03 11.54
N GLY A 115 -6.23 -2.74 11.31
CA GLY A 115 -4.94 -2.21 10.86
C GLY A 115 -4.68 -2.28 9.35
N VAL A 116 -5.59 -2.85 8.56
CA VAL A 116 -5.42 -3.00 7.09
C VAL A 116 -5.62 -1.65 6.38
N PRO A 117 -4.61 -1.16 5.62
CA PRO A 117 -4.72 0.10 4.89
C PRO A 117 -5.47 -0.04 3.55
N ILE A 118 -6.58 0.68 3.40
CA ILE A 118 -7.50 0.59 2.26
C ILE A 118 -7.72 1.98 1.63
N LEU A 119 -7.72 2.04 0.30
CA LEU A 119 -8.18 3.21 -0.45
C LEU A 119 -9.66 3.08 -0.84
N VAL A 120 -10.37 4.21 -0.89
CA VAL A 120 -11.74 4.27 -1.42
C VAL A 120 -11.78 5.25 -2.58
N LYS A 121 -12.51 4.95 -3.66
CA LYS A 121 -12.66 5.85 -4.80
C LYS A 121 -13.24 7.21 -4.37
N ASP A 122 -12.79 8.29 -5.00
CA ASP A 122 -13.12 9.67 -4.58
C ASP A 122 -14.61 10.06 -4.73
N ASN A 123 -15.44 9.22 -5.34
CA ASN A 123 -16.90 9.38 -5.32
C ASN A 123 -17.58 8.73 -4.09
N ILE A 124 -16.81 8.15 -3.16
CA ILE A 124 -17.31 7.52 -1.93
C ILE A 124 -17.06 8.45 -0.74
N ALA A 125 -18.15 8.88 -0.09
CA ALA A 125 -18.10 9.77 1.06
C ALA A 125 -17.32 9.17 2.23
N THR A 126 -16.45 9.97 2.83
CA THR A 126 -15.89 9.74 4.16
C THR A 126 -16.15 10.98 5.01
N GLY A 127 -16.54 10.80 6.27
CA GLY A 127 -16.75 11.88 7.24
C GLY A 127 -15.44 12.38 7.87
N ASP A 128 -14.30 12.13 7.22
CA ASP A 128 -12.99 12.61 7.66
C ASP A 128 -12.72 14.03 7.16
N LYS A 129 -11.50 14.52 7.40
CA LYS A 129 -10.95 15.74 6.80
C LYS A 129 -10.51 15.54 5.34
N GLN A 130 -11.16 14.65 4.60
CA GLN A 130 -10.93 14.46 3.17
C GLN A 130 -12.10 14.99 2.34
N HIS A 131 -11.86 15.16 1.05
CA HIS A 131 -12.87 15.59 0.10
C HIS A 131 -13.54 14.39 -0.57
N THR A 132 -14.70 14.62 -1.17
CA THR A 132 -15.41 13.64 -2.00
C THR A 132 -15.94 14.39 -3.21
N THR A 133 -15.16 14.35 -4.30
CA THR A 133 -15.26 15.36 -5.37
C THR A 133 -15.73 14.78 -6.70
N GLY A 134 -15.75 13.45 -6.82
CA GLY A 134 -15.95 12.79 -8.11
C GLY A 134 -14.85 13.12 -9.13
N GLY A 135 -13.70 13.63 -8.68
CA GLY A 135 -12.60 14.10 -9.52
C GLY A 135 -12.81 15.49 -10.13
N SER A 136 -13.86 16.22 -9.75
CA SER A 136 -14.22 17.48 -10.41
C SER A 136 -13.73 18.72 -9.66
N LEU A 137 -13.19 19.70 -10.41
CA LEU A 137 -12.87 21.02 -9.87
C LEU A 137 -14.10 21.72 -9.27
N ALA A 138 -15.30 21.46 -9.80
CA ALA A 138 -16.55 22.03 -9.28
C ALA A 138 -16.85 21.59 -7.84
N LEU A 139 -16.27 20.48 -7.40
CA LEU A 139 -16.43 19.90 -6.07
C LEU A 139 -15.10 19.85 -5.30
N ALA A 140 -14.11 20.67 -5.67
CA ALA A 140 -12.76 20.63 -5.08
C ALA A 140 -12.77 20.75 -3.55
N ASP A 141 -13.65 21.59 -3.01
CA ASP A 141 -13.81 21.83 -1.56
C ASP A 141 -14.95 21.01 -0.93
N ALA A 142 -15.57 20.09 -1.68
CA ALA A 142 -16.70 19.31 -1.20
C ALA A 142 -16.25 18.26 -0.17
N ARG A 143 -16.79 18.37 1.04
CA ARG A 143 -16.57 17.45 2.15
C ARG A 143 -17.90 16.81 2.55
N ALA A 144 -17.90 15.50 2.72
CA ALA A 144 -19.07 14.81 3.23
C ALA A 144 -19.18 15.01 4.74
N LYS A 145 -20.40 15.17 5.25
CA LYS A 145 -20.66 15.24 6.70
C LYS A 145 -20.52 13.88 7.38
N ASP A 146 -20.88 12.82 6.65
CA ASP A 146 -20.95 11.45 7.15
C ASP A 146 -20.24 10.49 6.21
N ASP A 147 -19.76 9.39 6.78
CA ASP A 147 -19.29 8.23 6.02
C ASP A 147 -20.39 7.60 5.17
N ALA A 148 -20.04 7.15 3.97
CA ALA A 148 -20.85 6.19 3.22
C ALA A 148 -21.05 4.90 4.02
N THR A 149 -22.14 4.17 3.75
CA THR A 149 -22.45 2.92 4.49
C THR A 149 -21.30 1.90 4.41
N VAL A 150 -20.65 1.79 3.24
CA VAL A 150 -19.51 0.90 3.04
C VAL A 150 -18.31 1.32 3.89
N VAL A 151 -18.03 2.62 4.01
CA VAL A 151 -16.93 3.15 4.83
C VAL A 151 -17.20 2.91 6.31
N LYS A 152 -18.44 3.14 6.80
CA LYS A 152 -18.83 2.81 8.17
C LYS A 152 -18.54 1.34 8.51
N ARG A 153 -18.84 0.42 7.59
CA ARG A 153 -18.58 -1.01 7.75
C ARG A 153 -17.08 -1.35 7.73
N LEU A 154 -16.31 -0.73 6.84
CA LEU A 154 -14.85 -0.89 6.82
C LEU A 154 -14.20 -0.44 8.13
N ARG A 155 -14.62 0.71 8.65
CA ARG A 155 -14.14 1.23 9.95
C ARG A 155 -14.53 0.34 11.11
N ALA A 156 -15.77 -0.13 11.14
CA ALA A 156 -16.22 -1.09 12.15
C ALA A 156 -15.40 -2.39 12.09
N ALA A 157 -15.01 -2.83 10.89
CA ALA A 157 -14.11 -3.96 10.68
C ALA A 157 -12.64 -3.67 11.04
N GLY A 158 -12.28 -2.43 11.40
CA GLY A 158 -10.93 -2.04 11.83
C GLY A 158 -10.00 -1.57 10.71
N ALA A 159 -10.50 -1.33 9.50
CA ALA A 159 -9.68 -0.85 8.39
C ALA A 159 -9.19 0.59 8.59
N VAL A 160 -7.98 0.87 8.12
CA VAL A 160 -7.43 2.23 8.02
C VAL A 160 -7.76 2.78 6.64
N ILE A 161 -8.62 3.81 6.57
CA ILE A 161 -8.90 4.51 5.31
C ILE A 161 -7.70 5.40 4.98
N LEU A 162 -6.85 4.94 4.05
CA LEU A 162 -5.61 5.62 3.65
C LEU A 162 -5.87 6.92 2.92
N GLY A 163 -6.95 7.00 2.16
CA GLY A 163 -7.04 8.01 1.12
C GLY A 163 -8.21 7.83 0.17
N LYS A 164 -8.31 8.79 -0.74
CA LYS A 164 -9.18 8.79 -1.91
C LYS A 164 -8.40 8.37 -3.13
N ALA A 165 -8.84 7.32 -3.81
CA ALA A 165 -8.31 6.94 -5.10
C ALA A 165 -8.89 7.84 -6.21
N ASN A 166 -8.04 8.25 -7.15
CA ASN A 166 -8.43 9.01 -8.32
C ASN A 166 -9.33 8.17 -9.26
N LEU A 167 -10.04 8.83 -10.16
CA LEU A 167 -11.03 8.22 -11.03
C LEU A 167 -11.12 8.94 -12.37
N THR A 168 -11.81 8.32 -13.31
CA THR A 168 -12.41 9.06 -14.42
C THR A 168 -13.52 9.96 -13.89
N GLU A 169 -13.45 11.27 -14.17
CA GLU A 169 -14.34 12.30 -13.59
C GLU A 169 -15.83 11.96 -13.71
N PHE A 170 -16.59 12.22 -12.63
CA PHE A 170 -18.00 11.85 -12.47
C PHE A 170 -18.30 10.43 -12.93
N ALA A 171 -17.41 9.51 -12.57
CA ALA A 171 -17.50 8.10 -12.92
C ALA A 171 -17.65 7.83 -14.44
N ASN A 172 -17.05 8.67 -15.28
CA ASN A 172 -17.11 8.63 -16.75
C ASN A 172 -18.48 9.04 -17.36
N ILE A 173 -19.21 9.95 -16.71
CA ILE A 173 -20.52 10.46 -17.19
C ILE A 173 -20.45 12.00 -17.38
N ILE A 174 -19.38 12.50 -18.02
CA ILE A 174 -19.17 13.94 -18.24
C ILE A 174 -19.01 14.32 -19.72
N ALA A 175 -18.21 13.57 -20.48
CA ALA A 175 -17.87 13.89 -21.86
C ALA A 175 -17.62 12.64 -22.70
N ILE A 176 -17.84 12.76 -24.00
CA ILE A 176 -17.47 11.74 -24.99
C ILE A 176 -15.96 11.86 -25.23
N GLU A 177 -15.28 10.73 -25.44
CA GLU A 177 -13.82 10.65 -25.71
C GLU A 177 -12.90 11.15 -24.59
N MET A 178 -13.42 11.35 -23.38
CA MET A 178 -12.56 11.64 -22.23
C MET A 178 -11.64 10.43 -21.94
N PRO A 179 -10.33 10.65 -21.77
CA PRO A 179 -9.40 9.56 -21.45
C PRO A 179 -9.78 8.86 -20.15
N SER A 180 -9.73 7.53 -20.13
CA SER A 180 -9.99 6.78 -18.91
C SER A 180 -8.92 7.08 -17.85
N GLY A 181 -9.34 7.32 -16.61
CA GLY A 181 -8.47 7.71 -15.52
C GLY A 181 -8.13 9.21 -15.46
N TYR A 182 -8.67 10.03 -16.36
CA TYR A 182 -8.55 11.48 -16.27
C TYR A 182 -9.64 12.10 -15.40
N SER A 183 -9.27 13.06 -14.56
CA SER A 183 -10.21 14.01 -13.98
C SER A 183 -9.64 15.42 -13.90
N SER A 184 -10.50 16.44 -13.95
CA SER A 184 -10.09 17.84 -13.94
C SER A 184 -9.36 18.26 -12.65
N LEU A 185 -9.76 17.70 -11.50
CA LEU A 185 -9.10 17.95 -10.21
C LEU A 185 -7.92 17.02 -9.96
N GLY A 186 -8.03 15.76 -10.35
CA GLY A 186 -7.04 14.72 -10.02
C GLY A 186 -5.96 14.55 -11.09
N GLY A 187 -6.16 15.04 -12.31
CA GLY A 187 -5.28 14.76 -13.45
C GLY A 187 -5.41 13.33 -13.97
N GLN A 188 -4.45 12.92 -14.80
CA GLN A 188 -4.43 11.61 -15.47
C GLN A 188 -3.79 10.53 -14.60
N VAL A 189 -4.53 9.45 -14.33
CA VAL A 189 -4.00 8.19 -13.77
C VAL A 189 -3.20 7.43 -14.84
N LYS A 190 -2.07 6.83 -14.49
CA LYS A 190 -1.25 6.04 -15.42
C LYS A 190 -1.21 4.57 -15.05
N ASN A 191 -1.22 3.69 -16.05
CA ASN A 191 -1.11 2.25 -15.85
C ASN A 191 0.30 1.89 -15.33
N PRO A 192 0.44 1.12 -14.24
CA PRO A 192 1.74 0.84 -13.62
C PRO A 192 2.63 -0.07 -14.47
N TYR A 193 2.07 -0.81 -15.44
CA TYR A 193 2.84 -1.65 -16.36
C TYR A 193 3.49 -0.85 -17.50
N SER A 194 2.98 0.36 -17.81
CA SER A 194 3.57 1.22 -18.84
C SER A 194 3.31 2.71 -18.53
N PRO A 195 3.87 3.25 -17.43
CA PRO A 195 3.51 4.59 -16.95
C PRO A 195 4.14 5.73 -17.75
N THR A 196 5.10 5.43 -18.63
CA THR A 196 5.84 6.42 -19.42
C THR A 196 5.48 6.42 -20.90
N LEU A 197 4.67 5.45 -21.36
CA LEU A 197 4.27 5.36 -22.76
C LEU A 197 3.02 6.20 -23.00
N LEU A 198 3.20 7.41 -23.53
CA LEU A 198 2.16 8.41 -23.76
C LEU A 198 2.02 8.73 -25.26
N ASP A 199 0.82 9.13 -25.69
CA ASP A 199 0.59 9.73 -27.01
C ASP A 199 1.12 11.19 -27.07
N ASP A 200 0.99 11.82 -28.22
CA ASP A 200 1.40 13.21 -28.46
C ASP A 200 0.65 14.25 -27.62
N ARG A 201 -0.48 13.87 -27.02
CA ARG A 201 -1.29 14.69 -26.10
C ARG A 201 -1.00 14.38 -24.63
N GLY A 202 -0.07 13.47 -24.34
CA GLY A 202 0.28 13.06 -22.98
C GLY A 202 -0.69 12.05 -22.36
N ILE A 203 -1.54 11.40 -23.16
CA ILE A 203 -2.49 10.38 -22.71
C ILE A 203 -1.79 9.00 -22.71
N PRO A 204 -1.96 8.15 -21.68
CA PRO A 204 -1.38 6.82 -21.65
C PRO A 204 -1.80 5.97 -22.85
N MET A 205 -0.82 5.41 -23.57
CA MET A 205 -1.06 4.44 -24.65
C MET A 205 -1.62 3.12 -24.09
N VAL A 206 -1.13 2.72 -22.93
CA VAL A 206 -1.75 1.66 -22.12
C VAL A 206 -2.64 2.33 -21.09
N LEU A 207 -3.93 2.31 -21.36
CA LEU A 207 -4.92 2.93 -20.50
C LEU A 207 -4.99 2.21 -19.13
N PRO A 208 -5.33 2.93 -18.04
CA PRO A 208 -5.56 2.33 -16.73
C PRO A 208 -6.97 1.72 -16.61
N GLY A 209 -7.81 1.83 -17.65
CA GLY A 209 -9.24 1.59 -17.59
C GLY A 209 -9.97 2.60 -16.71
N GLY A 210 -11.24 2.35 -16.41
CA GLY A 210 -12.02 3.26 -15.59
C GLY A 210 -13.49 2.88 -15.50
N SER A 211 -14.27 3.56 -14.66
CA SER A 211 -13.88 4.78 -13.95
C SER A 211 -13.12 4.59 -12.64
N SER A 212 -13.03 3.39 -12.06
CA SER A 212 -12.26 3.14 -10.82
C SER A 212 -10.75 2.98 -11.09
N ALA A 213 -10.18 3.85 -11.92
CA ALA A 213 -8.81 3.78 -12.42
C ALA A 213 -7.78 3.82 -11.29
N GLY A 214 -7.84 4.84 -10.42
CA GLY A 214 -6.90 4.98 -9.31
C GLY A 214 -6.98 3.83 -8.32
N SER A 215 -8.19 3.28 -8.07
CA SER A 215 -8.35 2.11 -7.19
C SER A 215 -7.60 0.89 -7.73
N ALA A 216 -7.71 0.61 -9.03
CA ALA A 216 -7.02 -0.52 -9.64
C ALA A 216 -5.51 -0.29 -9.71
N VAL A 217 -5.07 0.88 -10.18
CA VAL A 217 -3.64 1.21 -10.27
C VAL A 217 -2.97 1.18 -8.90
N ALA A 218 -3.61 1.72 -7.86
CA ALA A 218 -3.05 1.72 -6.52
C ALA A 218 -2.88 0.31 -5.94
N VAL A 219 -3.81 -0.61 -6.20
CA VAL A 219 -3.67 -2.01 -5.77
C VAL A 219 -2.58 -2.71 -6.60
N ALA A 220 -2.60 -2.57 -7.92
CA ALA A 220 -1.62 -3.21 -8.80
C ALA A 220 -0.18 -2.74 -8.55
N ALA A 221 0.00 -1.47 -8.15
CA ALA A 221 1.30 -0.92 -7.76
C ALA A 221 1.64 -1.12 -6.28
N GLY A 222 0.85 -1.88 -5.51
CA GLY A 222 1.12 -2.15 -4.08
C GLY A 222 1.09 -0.89 -3.20
N LEU A 223 0.28 0.11 -3.54
CA LEU A 223 0.14 1.38 -2.81
C LEU A 223 -0.92 1.32 -1.70
N CYS A 224 -1.70 0.24 -1.66
CA CYS A 224 -2.63 -0.12 -0.60
C CYS A 224 -2.82 -1.64 -0.56
N ALA A 225 -3.36 -2.18 0.53
CA ALA A 225 -3.62 -3.62 0.63
C ALA A 225 -4.85 -4.06 -0.16
N ALA A 226 -5.85 -3.17 -0.28
CA ALA A 226 -7.05 -3.33 -1.09
C ALA A 226 -7.67 -1.96 -1.37
N ALA A 227 -8.58 -1.89 -2.35
CA ALA A 227 -9.32 -0.68 -2.66
C ALA A 227 -10.80 -0.96 -2.95
N ILE A 228 -11.65 0.04 -2.66
CA ILE A 228 -13.06 0.03 -3.04
C ILE A 228 -13.27 0.96 -4.24
N GLY A 229 -13.80 0.41 -5.33
CA GLY A 229 -14.28 1.16 -6.48
C GLY A 229 -15.81 1.13 -6.60
N THR A 230 -16.33 1.69 -7.70
CA THR A 230 -17.76 1.67 -8.03
C THR A 230 -17.97 1.27 -9.48
N GLU A 231 -19.08 0.61 -9.78
CA GLU A 231 -19.45 0.27 -11.16
C GLU A 231 -20.91 0.58 -11.48
N THR A 232 -21.10 1.36 -12.56
CA THR A 232 -22.35 1.49 -13.29
C THR A 232 -22.37 0.50 -14.46
N SER A 233 -21.34 0.56 -15.32
CA SER A 233 -21.06 -0.42 -16.38
C SER A 233 -19.55 -0.48 -16.62
N GLY A 234 -18.93 -1.64 -16.38
CA GLY A 234 -17.50 -1.89 -16.58
C GLY A 234 -16.53 -1.16 -15.66
N SER A 235 -16.99 -0.23 -14.81
CA SER A 235 -16.12 0.67 -14.03
C SER A 235 -15.32 0.04 -12.89
N LEU A 236 -15.51 -1.24 -12.59
CA LEU A 236 -14.63 -2.10 -11.80
C LEU A 236 -13.92 -3.11 -12.70
N LEU A 237 -14.66 -3.79 -13.59
CA LEU A 237 -14.13 -4.86 -14.46
C LEU A 237 -13.06 -4.35 -15.44
N SER A 238 -13.32 -3.26 -16.15
CA SER A 238 -12.40 -2.65 -17.12
C SER A 238 -11.05 -2.26 -16.50
N PRO A 239 -10.98 -1.46 -15.40
CA PRO A 239 -9.71 -1.16 -14.79
C PRO A 239 -9.07 -2.38 -14.12
N ALA A 240 -9.82 -3.35 -13.60
CA ALA A 240 -9.21 -4.58 -13.08
C ALA A 240 -8.52 -5.40 -14.17
N THR A 241 -9.16 -5.60 -15.32
CA THR A 241 -8.57 -6.30 -16.48
C THR A 241 -7.32 -5.60 -16.99
N GLN A 242 -7.34 -4.27 -17.11
CA GLN A 242 -6.20 -3.50 -17.63
C GLN A 242 -5.00 -3.44 -16.67
N ASN A 243 -5.21 -3.72 -15.38
CA ASN A 243 -4.17 -3.68 -14.36
C ASN A 243 -3.89 -5.06 -13.74
N GLY A 244 -4.33 -6.16 -14.37
CA GLY A 244 -3.99 -7.52 -13.93
C GLY A 244 -4.58 -7.92 -12.57
N LEU A 245 -5.75 -7.38 -12.21
CA LEU A 245 -6.37 -7.59 -10.90
C LEU A 245 -7.63 -8.46 -10.95
N VAL A 246 -7.94 -9.04 -9.79
CA VAL A 246 -9.26 -9.59 -9.48
C VAL A 246 -10.16 -8.47 -8.97
N THR A 247 -11.43 -8.48 -9.38
CA THR A 247 -12.45 -7.57 -8.84
C THR A 247 -13.80 -8.27 -8.75
N VAL A 248 -14.68 -7.75 -7.90
CA VAL A 248 -16.03 -8.26 -7.71
C VAL A 248 -17.01 -7.10 -7.89
N LYS A 249 -17.85 -7.20 -8.92
CA LYS A 249 -19.05 -6.37 -9.05
C LYS A 249 -20.25 -7.13 -8.48
N PRO A 250 -20.68 -6.86 -7.25
CA PRO A 250 -21.77 -7.61 -6.64
C PRO A 250 -23.10 -7.41 -7.38
N THR A 251 -24.09 -8.23 -7.03
CA THR A 251 -25.49 -7.99 -7.40
C THR A 251 -25.93 -6.62 -6.88
N VAL A 252 -26.61 -5.84 -7.73
CA VAL A 252 -27.12 -4.52 -7.35
C VAL A 252 -28.05 -4.67 -6.13
N GLY A 253 -27.77 -3.91 -5.07
CA GLY A 253 -28.50 -3.97 -3.80
C GLY A 253 -27.79 -4.73 -2.68
N LEU A 254 -26.79 -5.59 -2.98
CA LEU A 254 -26.04 -6.31 -1.95
C LEU A 254 -25.22 -5.36 -1.06
N ILE A 255 -24.56 -4.38 -1.69
CA ILE A 255 -23.83 -3.32 -1.01
C ILE A 255 -24.63 -2.01 -1.14
N SER A 256 -24.87 -1.34 -0.01
CA SER A 256 -25.56 -0.05 0.00
C SER A 256 -24.74 1.01 -0.74
N ARG A 257 -25.44 1.84 -1.53
CA ARG A 257 -24.85 2.95 -2.29
C ARG A 257 -25.04 4.31 -1.59
N ALA A 258 -25.61 4.32 -0.38
CA ALA A 258 -25.81 5.55 0.37
C ALA A 258 -24.45 6.19 0.74
N GLY A 259 -24.31 7.48 0.43
CA GLY A 259 -23.05 8.24 0.54
C GLY A 259 -22.09 8.03 -0.63
N ILE A 260 -22.56 7.56 -1.79
CA ILE A 260 -21.77 7.51 -3.02
C ILE A 260 -22.36 8.52 -4.00
N LEU A 261 -21.53 9.37 -4.59
CA LEU A 261 -21.95 10.25 -5.70
C LEU A 261 -22.36 9.36 -6.89
N PRO A 262 -23.65 9.38 -7.28
CA PRO A 262 -24.22 8.42 -8.21
C PRO A 262 -23.78 8.66 -9.66
#